data_AF-A0A432NUA2-F1
#
_entry.id   AF-A0A432NUA2-F1
#
_cell.length_a   1.000
_cell.length_b   1.000
_cell.length_c   1.000
_cell.angle_alpha   90.00
_cell.angle_beta   90.00
_cell.angle_gamma   90.00
#
_symmetry.space_group_name_H-M   'P 1'
#
loop_
_entity.id
_entity.type
_entity.pdbx_description
1 polymer ?
#
loop_
_entity_poly.entity_id
_entity_poly.type
_entity_poly.pdbx_seq_one_letter_code
_entity_poly.pdbx_strand_id
1 'polypeptide(L)'
;MMQFLAKAGLAVMLTAGTLAGTVAPAAAQLNIIIGEPDRGPPQDYRRPPPGYDRPPPGYDRPPPGYGRPSRGCNPQLAENLARDYGFRRARVVDITPRRVIVQGWTRRGPDEMSFGNVRGCPALRR
;
A
#
# COMPACT_ATOMS: atom_id res chain seq x y z
N MET A 1 -57.20 -4.46 -45.83
CA MET A 1 -55.82 -4.94 -46.10
C MET A 1 -54.75 -3.82 -46.08
N MET A 2 -55.09 -2.52 -46.21
CA MET A 2 -54.12 -1.40 -46.11
C MET A 2 -53.44 -1.21 -44.73
N GLN A 3 -54.02 -1.70 -43.64
CA GLN A 3 -53.51 -1.40 -42.29
C GLN A 3 -52.30 -2.25 -41.87
N PHE A 4 -52.08 -3.40 -42.53
CA PHE A 4 -50.90 -4.22 -42.30
C PHE A 4 -49.67 -3.68 -43.06
N LEU A 5 -49.87 -3.10 -44.24
CA LEU A 5 -48.82 -2.40 -45.01
C LEU A 5 -48.30 -1.16 -44.28
N ALA A 6 -49.19 -0.40 -43.63
CA ALA A 6 -48.79 0.77 -42.83
C ALA A 6 -47.89 0.41 -41.64
N LYS A 7 -48.20 -0.70 -40.95
CA LYS A 7 -47.40 -1.18 -39.80
C LYS A 7 -46.06 -1.77 -40.23
N ALA A 8 -46.01 -2.47 -41.37
CA ALA A 8 -44.77 -3.02 -41.91
C ALA A 8 -43.81 -1.92 -42.41
N GLY A 9 -44.32 -0.85 -43.02
CA GLY A 9 -43.50 0.29 -43.45
C GLY A 9 -42.85 1.06 -42.29
N LEU A 10 -43.55 1.16 -41.16
CA LEU A 10 -43.04 1.86 -39.97
C LEU A 10 -41.90 1.08 -39.29
N ALA A 11 -41.96 -0.26 -39.30
CA ALA A 11 -40.90 -1.10 -38.74
C ALA A 11 -39.59 -1.04 -39.53
N VAL A 12 -39.66 -0.96 -40.87
CA VAL A 12 -38.47 -0.86 -41.74
C VAL A 12 -37.75 0.48 -41.58
N MET A 13 -38.49 1.57 -41.37
CA MET A 13 -37.92 2.90 -41.10
C MET A 13 -37.14 2.94 -39.78
N LEU A 14 -37.61 2.23 -38.74
CA LEU A 14 -36.93 2.20 -37.44
C LEU A 14 -35.60 1.43 -37.47
N THR A 15 -35.46 0.43 -38.36
CA THR A 15 -34.24 -0.39 -38.47
C THR A 15 -33.15 0.22 -39.37
N ALA A 16 -33.48 1.16 -40.26
CA ALA A 16 -32.51 1.78 -41.16
C ALA A 16 -31.79 3.02 -40.55
N GLY A 17 -32.26 3.52 -39.40
CA GLY A 17 -31.73 4.73 -38.76
C GLY A 17 -30.44 4.54 -37.96
N THR A 18 -29.95 3.30 -37.77
CA THR A 18 -28.82 3.02 -36.87
C THR A 18 -27.44 3.08 -37.55
N LEU A 19 -27.34 3.42 -38.84
CA LEU A 19 -26.06 3.43 -39.57
C LEU A 19 -25.50 4.83 -39.88
N ALA A 20 -26.13 5.92 -39.45
CA ALA A 20 -25.62 7.29 -39.64
C ALA A 20 -24.91 7.87 -38.39
N GLY A 21 -24.49 7.00 -37.46
CA GLY A 21 -24.00 7.40 -36.13
C GLY A 21 -22.49 7.52 -35.96
N THR A 22 -21.68 7.42 -37.03
CA THR A 22 -20.24 7.67 -36.96
C THR A 22 -19.85 8.89 -37.76
N VAL A 23 -20.43 10.04 -37.42
CA VAL A 23 -19.68 11.29 -37.59
C VAL A 23 -18.55 11.25 -36.58
N ALA A 24 -17.35 10.91 -37.05
CA ALA A 24 -16.16 11.25 -36.30
C ALA A 24 -16.28 12.76 -35.99
N PRO A 25 -16.20 13.20 -34.72
CA PRO A 25 -15.94 14.60 -34.51
C PRO A 25 -14.55 14.81 -35.11
N ALA A 26 -14.48 15.36 -36.31
CA ALA A 26 -13.31 16.12 -36.70
C ALA A 26 -13.28 17.25 -35.66
N ALA A 27 -12.54 17.01 -34.57
CA ALA A 27 -12.38 17.96 -33.50
C ALA A 27 -11.76 19.19 -34.14
N ALA A 28 -12.59 20.18 -34.48
CA ALA A 28 -12.15 21.54 -34.65
C ALA A 28 -11.59 21.93 -33.29
N GLN A 29 -10.29 21.76 -33.10
CA GLN A 29 -9.56 22.18 -31.92
C GLN A 29 -9.52 23.71 -31.95
N LEU A 30 -10.63 24.34 -31.58
CA LEU A 30 -10.67 25.75 -31.25
C LEU A 30 -9.88 25.92 -29.96
N ASN A 31 -8.56 26.06 -30.09
CA ASN A 31 -7.67 26.34 -28.98
C ASN A 31 -7.53 27.86 -28.85
N ILE A 32 -8.49 28.50 -28.18
CA ILE A 32 -8.36 29.91 -27.80
C ILE A 32 -7.52 29.93 -26.52
N ILE A 33 -6.21 30.11 -26.68
CA ILE A 33 -5.27 30.34 -25.58
C ILE A 33 -5.36 31.83 -25.22
N ILE A 34 -6.12 32.17 -24.17
CA ILE A 34 -6.06 33.50 -23.57
C ILE A 34 -4.97 33.45 -22.49
N GLY A 35 -3.74 33.73 -22.90
CA GLY A 35 -2.58 33.76 -22.02
C GLY A 35 -1.32 34.11 -22.82
N GLU A 36 -0.51 35.03 -22.27
CA GLU A 36 0.74 35.51 -22.85
C GLU A 36 1.67 34.33 -23.22
N PRO A 37 2.00 34.12 -24.51
CA PRO A 37 2.80 32.97 -24.94
C PRO A 37 4.29 33.06 -24.55
N ASP A 38 4.73 34.19 -23.98
CA ASP A 38 6.16 34.50 -23.80
C ASP A 38 6.73 34.25 -22.39
N ARG A 39 6.02 33.55 -21.49
CA ARG A 39 6.66 33.06 -20.25
C ARG A 39 6.99 31.58 -20.37
N GLY A 40 8.21 31.30 -20.82
CA GLY A 40 8.82 29.98 -20.65
C GLY A 40 8.76 29.54 -19.17
N PRO A 41 8.68 28.23 -18.89
CA PRO A 41 8.60 27.72 -17.52
C PRO A 41 9.80 28.23 -16.71
N PRO A 42 9.61 28.65 -15.45
CA PRO A 42 10.73 29.09 -14.62
C PRO A 42 11.80 27.99 -14.56
N GLN A 43 13.05 28.36 -14.86
CA GLN A 43 14.22 27.46 -14.95
C GLN A 43 14.56 26.74 -13.62
N ASP A 44 13.83 27.04 -12.54
CA ASP A 44 14.16 26.62 -11.18
C ASP A 44 13.61 25.23 -10.80
N TYR A 45 12.83 24.58 -11.68
CA TYR A 45 12.37 23.21 -11.43
C TYR A 45 13.49 22.15 -11.38
N ARG A 46 14.71 22.50 -11.81
CA ARG A 46 15.84 21.56 -11.78
C ARG A 46 16.59 21.55 -10.45
N ARG A 47 16.33 22.48 -9.54
CA ARG A 47 17.02 22.51 -8.23
C ARG A 47 16.09 21.99 -7.14
N PRO A 48 16.29 20.75 -6.64
CA PRO A 48 15.61 20.31 -5.43
C PRO A 48 15.91 21.32 -4.30
N PRO A 49 14.92 21.66 -3.46
CA PRO A 49 15.14 22.49 -2.28
C PRO A 49 16.31 21.95 -1.45
N PRO A 50 17.18 22.82 -0.88
CA PRO A 50 18.25 22.39 0.01
C PRO A 50 17.70 21.50 1.13
N GLY A 51 18.13 20.23 1.17
CA GLY A 51 17.64 19.23 2.13
C GLY A 51 16.76 18.13 1.55
N TYR A 52 16.49 18.11 0.25
CA TYR A 52 15.74 17.02 -0.40
C TYR A 52 16.46 15.65 -0.27
N ASP A 53 17.79 15.66 -0.22
CA ASP A 53 18.62 14.46 -0.02
C ASP A 53 18.79 14.08 1.46
N ARG A 54 18.23 14.86 2.40
CA ARG A 54 18.34 14.58 3.83
C ARG A 54 17.10 13.82 4.28
N PRO A 55 17.22 12.51 4.62
CA PRO A 55 16.12 11.80 5.24
C PRO A 55 15.61 12.58 6.46
N PRO A 56 14.30 12.59 6.74
CA PRO A 56 13.77 13.17 7.97
C PRO A 56 14.53 12.59 9.18
N PRO A 57 14.91 13.42 10.18
CA PRO A 57 15.58 12.93 11.37
C PRO A 57 14.76 11.80 12.02
N GLY A 58 15.26 10.56 11.94
CA GLY A 58 14.56 9.37 12.44
C GLY A 58 14.46 8.21 11.44
N TYR A 59 14.67 8.43 10.15
CA TYR A 59 14.67 7.35 9.14
C TYR A 59 15.89 6.41 9.25
N ASP A 60 17.02 6.90 9.78
CA ASP A 60 18.24 6.10 9.97
C ASP A 60 18.24 5.31 11.28
N ARG A 61 17.18 5.39 12.09
CA ARG A 61 17.09 4.61 13.32
C ARG A 61 16.39 3.28 13.01
N PRO A 62 17.13 2.18 12.82
CA PRO A 62 16.50 0.87 12.73
C PRO A 62 15.59 0.67 13.96
N PRO A 63 14.43 0.00 13.81
CA PRO A 63 13.55 -0.25 14.95
C PRO A 63 14.38 -0.84 16.10
N PRO A 64 14.16 -0.40 17.35
CA PRO A 64 14.95 -0.87 18.48
C PRO A 64 15.01 -2.40 18.49
N GLY A 65 16.20 -2.97 18.21
CA GLY A 65 16.39 -4.42 18.19
C GLY A 65 17.02 -5.06 16.95
N TYR A 66 17.14 -4.35 15.81
CA TYR A 66 17.58 -4.99 14.55
C TYR A 66 19.08 -4.92 14.22
N GLY A 67 19.91 -4.18 14.97
CA GLY A 67 21.29 -3.88 14.52
C GLY A 67 22.41 -3.97 15.57
N ARG A 68 22.12 -4.31 16.82
CA ARG A 68 23.18 -4.48 17.84
C ARG A 68 23.47 -5.97 17.99
N PRO A 69 24.74 -6.42 18.05
CA PRO A 69 25.06 -7.78 18.47
C PRO A 69 24.44 -7.99 19.85
N SER A 70 23.30 -8.66 19.90
CA SER A 70 22.55 -8.87 21.13
C SER A 70 23.43 -9.68 22.07
N ARG A 71 24.00 -9.02 23.09
CA ARG A 71 24.54 -9.72 24.27
C ARG A 71 23.44 -10.47 25.02
N GLY A 72 22.17 -10.30 24.63
CA GLY A 72 21.00 -10.93 25.18
C GLY A 72 20.35 -11.96 24.26
N CYS A 73 19.04 -12.06 24.34
CA CYS A 73 18.24 -13.05 23.62
C CYS A 73 18.19 -12.71 22.12
N ASN A 74 18.34 -13.73 21.26
CA ASN A 74 18.18 -13.57 19.82
C ASN A 74 16.68 -13.50 19.49
N PRO A 75 16.19 -12.45 18.77
CA PRO A 75 14.79 -12.33 18.38
C PRO A 75 14.24 -13.56 17.66
N GLN A 76 14.99 -14.13 16.72
CA GLN A 76 14.57 -15.33 15.98
C GLN A 76 14.46 -16.55 16.89
N LEU A 77 15.37 -16.66 17.87
CA LEU A 77 15.31 -17.73 18.87
C LEU A 77 14.07 -17.58 19.76
N ALA A 78 13.72 -16.35 20.18
CA ALA A 78 12.52 -16.09 20.95
C ALA A 78 11.24 -16.47 20.18
N GLU A 79 11.18 -16.16 18.88
CA GLU A 79 10.05 -16.56 18.04
C GLU A 79 9.94 -18.07 17.88
N ASN A 80 11.07 -18.76 17.69
CA ASN A 80 11.09 -20.23 17.59
C ASN A 80 10.62 -20.88 18.90
N LEU A 81 11.14 -20.43 20.05
CA LEU A 81 10.70 -20.89 21.36
C LEU A 81 9.20 -20.66 21.55
N ALA A 82 8.69 -19.47 21.21
CA ALA A 82 7.26 -19.20 21.28
C ALA A 82 6.44 -20.16 20.41
N ARG A 83 6.92 -20.51 19.21
CA ARG A 83 6.27 -21.52 18.34
C ARG A 83 6.25 -22.90 19.00
N ASP A 84 7.33 -23.29 19.67
CA ASP A 84 7.40 -24.55 20.43
C ASP A 84 6.40 -24.57 21.60
N TYR A 85 6.16 -23.40 22.23
CA TYR A 85 5.09 -23.24 23.23
C TYR A 85 3.67 -23.18 22.63
N GLY A 86 3.51 -23.32 21.32
CA GLY A 86 2.22 -23.40 20.63
C GLY A 86 1.67 -22.05 20.14
N PHE A 87 2.50 -21.00 20.07
CA PHE A 87 2.12 -19.75 19.42
C PHE A 87 2.19 -19.89 17.90
N ARG A 88 1.13 -19.46 17.22
CA ARG A 88 1.09 -19.32 15.76
C ARG A 88 1.35 -17.87 15.38
N ARG A 89 2.06 -17.66 14.27
CA ARG A 89 2.47 -16.33 13.81
C ARG A 89 3.20 -15.53 14.90
N ALA A 90 4.03 -16.22 15.68
CA ALA A 90 4.84 -15.61 16.73
C ALA A 90 5.76 -14.54 16.12
N ARG A 91 5.69 -13.32 16.66
CA ARG A 91 6.52 -12.19 16.26
C ARG A 91 6.96 -11.40 17.49
N VAL A 92 8.22 -10.99 17.51
CA VAL A 92 8.70 -10.06 18.54
C VAL A 92 8.05 -8.69 18.34
N VAL A 93 7.34 -8.22 19.37
CA VAL A 93 6.66 -6.93 19.35
C VAL A 93 7.43 -5.86 20.12
N ASP A 94 8.18 -6.27 21.14
CA ASP A 94 9.00 -5.34 21.94
C ASP A 94 10.26 -6.03 22.48
N ILE A 95 11.34 -5.27 22.56
CA ILE A 95 12.64 -5.70 23.10
C ILE A 95 13.09 -4.65 24.11
N THR A 96 13.04 -5.03 25.38
CA THR A 96 13.56 -4.21 26.48
C THR A 96 14.95 -4.73 26.92
N PRO A 97 15.69 -3.96 27.74
CA PRO A 97 16.99 -4.43 28.26
C PRO A 97 16.94 -5.73 29.06
N ARG A 98 15.77 -6.10 29.63
CA ARG A 98 15.62 -7.28 30.51
C ARG A 98 14.74 -8.38 29.93
N ARG A 99 13.83 -8.04 29.02
CA ARG A 99 12.86 -8.98 28.44
C ARG A 99 12.63 -8.75 26.94
N VAL A 100 12.35 -9.83 26.23
CA VAL A 100 11.88 -9.87 24.84
C VAL A 100 10.43 -10.34 24.87
N ILE A 101 9.54 -9.56 24.27
CA ILE A 101 8.11 -9.80 24.26
C ILE A 101 7.71 -10.32 22.87
N VAL A 102 7.08 -11.48 22.84
CA VAL A 102 6.62 -12.16 21.63
C VAL A 102 5.11 -12.26 21.68
N GLN A 103 4.45 -11.76 20.64
CA GLN A 103 3.00 -11.88 20.49
C GLN A 103 2.66 -12.92 19.44
N GLY A 104 1.54 -13.59 19.60
CA GLY A 104 1.01 -14.50 18.59
C GLY A 104 -0.39 -14.97 18.90
N TRP A 105 -0.79 -16.05 18.23
CA TRP A 105 -2.11 -16.65 18.36
C TRP A 105 -2.01 -18.05 18.94
N THR A 106 -2.70 -18.29 20.04
CA THR A 106 -2.87 -19.64 20.61
C THR A 106 -4.23 -20.19 20.23
N ARG A 107 -4.54 -21.42 20.68
CA ARG A 107 -5.89 -22.00 20.49
C ARG A 107 -7.00 -21.22 21.21
N ARG A 108 -6.65 -20.36 22.19
CA ARG A 108 -7.60 -19.58 23.00
C ARG A 108 -7.78 -18.14 22.52
N GLY A 109 -6.95 -17.68 21.59
CA GLY A 109 -6.99 -16.30 21.09
C GLY A 109 -5.59 -15.67 20.96
N PRO A 110 -5.53 -14.34 20.81
CA PRO A 110 -4.27 -13.60 20.82
C PRO A 110 -3.66 -13.69 22.22
N ASP A 111 -2.37 -13.93 22.29
CA ASP A 111 -1.65 -14.12 23.54
C ASP A 111 -0.23 -13.55 23.42
N GLU A 112 0.44 -13.36 24.56
CA GLU A 112 1.78 -12.79 24.65
C GLU A 112 2.67 -13.62 25.56
N MET A 113 3.87 -13.93 25.09
CA MET A 113 4.91 -14.63 25.84
C MET A 113 6.12 -13.73 26.03
N SER A 114 6.67 -13.72 27.24
CA SER A 114 7.87 -12.94 27.56
C SER A 114 9.06 -13.84 27.88
N PHE A 115 10.20 -13.50 27.30
CA PHE A 115 11.48 -14.17 27.49
C PHE A 115 12.49 -13.22 28.13
N GLY A 116 13.45 -13.74 28.88
CA GLY A 116 14.56 -12.96 29.41
C GLY A 116 15.49 -12.53 28.28
N ASN A 117 15.94 -11.27 28.30
CA ASN A 117 16.90 -10.76 27.32
C ASN A 117 18.34 -11.17 27.68
N VAL A 118 18.55 -12.48 27.83
CA VAL A 118 19.83 -13.12 28.11
C VAL A 118 20.05 -14.28 27.14
N ARG A 119 21.28 -14.80 27.05
CA ARG A 119 21.56 -16.00 26.24
C ARG A 119 20.63 -17.16 26.65
N GLY A 120 20.08 -17.84 25.65
CA GLY A 120 19.14 -18.95 25.87
C GLY A 120 17.67 -18.54 26.03
N CYS A 121 17.35 -17.24 26.09
CA CYS A 121 15.98 -16.74 26.10
C CYS A 121 15.07 -17.48 27.10
N PRO A 122 15.36 -17.47 28.41
CA PRO A 122 14.55 -18.18 29.40
C PRO A 122 13.12 -17.64 29.43
N ALA A 123 12.12 -18.51 29.45
CA ALA A 123 10.72 -18.10 29.53
C ALA A 123 10.42 -17.47 30.90
N LEU A 124 9.92 -16.24 30.92
CA LEU A 124 9.55 -15.53 32.15
C LEU A 124 8.06 -15.64 32.43
N ARG A 125 7.23 -15.53 31.39
CA ARG A 125 5.77 -15.56 31.50
C ARG A 125 5.13 -16.02 30.19
N ARG A 126 4.06 -16.81 30.33
CA ARG A 126 3.17 -17.31 29.28
C ARG A 126 1.75 -16.86 29.60
#